data_AF-A0A7X8S7H9-F1
#
_entry.id   AF-A0A7X8S7H9-F1
#
_cell.length_a   1.000
_cell.length_b   1.000
_cell.length_c   1.000
_cell.angle_alpha   90.00
_cell.angle_beta   90.00
_cell.angle_gamma   90.00
#
_symmetry.space_group_name_H-M   'P 1'
#
loop_
_entity.id
_entity.type
_entity.pdbx_description
1 polymer ?
#
loop_
_entity_poly.entity_id
_entity_poly.type
_entity_poly.pdbx_seq_one_letter_code
_entity_poly.pdbx_strand_id
1 'polypeptide(L)'
;MKKIGIKTDVAFRFVNEATFHPVCTVEIQTPDGVISVMAEPQMVGNALYLRGFHIQGEDILMNDLGAHRLRNLAEIAMEEMECHELVVEGAVRTTGAGRGRTLRPIRFTRRDIPAF
;
A
#
# COMPACT_ATOMS: atom_id res chain seq x y z
N MET A 1 -18.22 -8.61 22.46
CA MET A 1 -18.01 -7.18 22.12
C MET A 1 -17.05 -7.11 20.93
N LYS A 2 -17.55 -6.90 19.71
CA LYS A 2 -16.69 -6.63 18.55
C LYS A 2 -16.42 -5.13 18.50
N LYS A 3 -15.19 -4.71 18.81
CA LYS A 3 -14.75 -3.33 18.58
C LYS A 3 -14.70 -3.11 17.06
N ILE A 4 -15.63 -2.31 16.55
CA ILE A 4 -15.54 -1.72 15.22
C ILE A 4 -14.57 -0.55 15.39
N GLY A 5 -13.34 -0.74 14.90
CA GLY A 5 -12.30 0.30 14.94
C GLY A 5 -12.63 1.41 13.96
N ILE A 6 -12.47 2.65 14.40
CA ILE A 6 -12.66 3.87 13.62
C ILE A 6 -11.71 3.82 12.42
N LYS A 7 -12.27 4.02 11.23
CA LYS A 7 -11.62 3.82 9.93
C LYS A 7 -11.32 5.18 9.31
N THR A 8 -10.57 6.08 9.96
CA THR A 8 -10.14 7.34 9.32
C THR A 8 -9.23 8.15 10.24
N ASP A 9 -7.96 7.79 10.27
CA ASP A 9 -6.84 8.69 10.60
C ASP A 9 -5.70 8.39 9.61
N VAL A 10 -6.07 8.08 8.36
CA VAL A 10 -5.13 7.76 7.28
C VAL A 10 -5.32 8.81 6.19
N ALA A 11 -4.22 9.47 5.82
CA ALA A 11 -4.22 10.47 4.76
C ALA A 11 -3.13 10.15 3.74
N PHE A 12 -3.44 10.32 2.46
CA PHE A 12 -2.52 10.10 1.35
C PHE A 12 -2.07 11.45 0.79
N ARG A 13 -0.77 11.62 0.60
CA ARG A 13 -0.16 12.83 0.05
C ARG A 13 0.81 12.46 -1.05
N PHE A 14 0.57 12.94 -2.27
CA PHE A 14 1.56 12.82 -3.35
C PHE A 14 2.76 13.73 -3.05
N VAL A 15 3.96 13.16 -3.18
CA VAL A 15 5.22 13.89 -3.03
C VAL A 15 5.78 14.15 -4.43
N ASN A 16 5.48 15.33 -4.97
CA ASN A 16 5.81 15.67 -6.36
C ASN A 16 7.32 15.75 -6.58
N GLU A 17 8.08 16.22 -5.60
CA GLU A 17 9.53 16.38 -5.67
C GLU A 17 10.27 15.04 -5.74
N ALA A 18 9.66 13.98 -5.18
CA ALA A 18 10.19 12.61 -5.18
C ALA A 18 9.53 11.71 -6.22
N THR A 19 8.70 12.28 -7.11
CA THR A 19 7.97 11.56 -8.16
C THR A 19 8.68 11.75 -9.50
N PHE A 20 8.91 10.66 -10.23
CA PHE A 20 9.48 10.69 -11.58
C PHE A 20 8.71 9.72 -12.47
N HIS A 21 7.90 10.26 -13.39
CA HIS A 21 7.04 9.45 -14.25
C HIS A 21 7.82 8.31 -14.94
N PRO A 22 7.34 7.05 -14.86
CA PRO A 22 6.02 6.62 -14.41
C PRO A 22 5.88 6.31 -12.90
N VAL A 23 6.95 6.43 -12.11
CA VAL A 23 6.94 6.13 -10.67
C VAL A 23 6.36 7.32 -9.89
N CYS A 24 5.33 7.07 -9.09
CA CYS A 24 4.80 8.03 -8.13
C CYS A 24 5.24 7.71 -6.70
N THR A 25 5.44 8.77 -5.92
CA THR A 25 5.73 8.68 -4.48
C THR A 25 4.55 9.23 -3.68
N VAL A 26 4.06 8.43 -2.74
CA VAL A 26 2.94 8.78 -1.85
C VAL A 26 3.39 8.61 -0.42
N GLU A 27 3.24 9.66 0.36
CA GLU A 27 3.28 9.59 1.82
C GLU A 27 1.91 9.24 2.36
N ILE A 28 1.90 8.30 3.31
CA ILE A 28 0.72 7.81 3.97
C ILE A 28 0.91 8.12 5.46
N GLN A 29 0.14 9.08 5.94
CA GLN A 29 0.05 9.35 7.37
C GLN A 29 -0.84 8.28 8.00
N THR A 30 -0.37 7.67 9.08
CA THR A 30 -1.14 6.70 9.87
C THR A 30 -1.04 7.05 11.35
N PRO A 31 -1.92 6.53 12.22
CA PRO A 31 -1.81 6.74 13.67
C PRO A 31 -0.49 6.26 14.27
N ASP A 32 0.16 5.29 13.61
CA ASP A 32 1.39 4.69 14.10
C ASP A 32 2.66 5.38 13.54
N GLY A 33 2.50 6.36 12.63
CA GLY A 33 3.60 7.07 11.99
C GLY A 33 3.42 7.26 10.48
N VAL A 34 4.48 7.75 9.83
CA VAL A 34 4.47 8.05 8.39
C VAL A 34 5.15 6.95 7.60
N ILE A 35 4.51 6.59 6.47
CA ILE A 35 5.00 5.61 5.51
C ILE A 35 5.20 6.31 4.17
N SER A 36 6.36 6.15 3.56
CA SER A 36 6.60 6.53 2.17
C SER A 36 6.49 5.30 1.27
N VAL A 37 5.71 5.42 0.19
CA VAL A 37 5.49 4.37 -0.80
C VAL A 37 5.86 4.89 -2.18
N MET A 38 6.57 4.07 -2.94
CA MET A 38 6.89 4.32 -4.35
C MET A 38 6.44 3.15 -5.21
N ALA A 39 5.78 3.42 -6.32
CA ALA A 39 5.41 2.41 -7.30
C ALA A 39 5.09 3.05 -8.66
N GLU A 40 5.10 2.24 -9.71
CA GLU A 40 4.46 2.55 -10.98
C GLU A 40 3.00 2.11 -10.93
N PRO A 41 2.02 3.04 -10.87
CA PRO A 41 0.61 2.68 -10.86
C PRO A 41 0.12 2.40 -12.28
N GLN A 42 -0.64 1.31 -12.44
CA GLN A 42 -1.33 0.99 -13.69
C GLN A 42 -2.75 0.48 -13.40
N MET A 43 -3.75 1.13 -14.00
CA MET A 43 -5.13 0.64 -13.95
C MET A 43 -5.40 -0.34 -15.10
N VAL A 44 -5.95 -1.51 -14.77
CA VAL A 44 -6.39 -2.52 -15.75
C VAL A 44 -7.77 -3.03 -15.35
N GLY A 45 -8.81 -2.61 -16.07
CA GLY A 45 -10.19 -2.84 -15.63
C GLY A 45 -10.43 -2.18 -14.27
N ASN A 46 -10.84 -2.97 -13.27
CA ASN A 46 -11.06 -2.51 -11.89
C ASN A 46 -9.91 -2.88 -10.94
N ALA A 47 -8.74 -3.23 -11.49
CA ALA A 47 -7.56 -3.61 -10.73
C ALA A 47 -6.47 -2.56 -10.82
N LEU A 48 -6.02 -2.05 -9.67
CA LEU A 48 -4.84 -1.21 -9.55
C LEU A 48 -3.60 -2.09 -9.37
N TYR A 49 -2.67 -2.02 -10.31
CA TYR A 49 -1.35 -2.63 -10.20
C TYR A 49 -0.36 -1.59 -9.69
N LEU A 50 0.39 -1.93 -8.64
CA LEU A 50 1.51 -1.16 -8.12
C LEU A 50 2.78 -1.94 -8.39
N ARG A 51 3.51 -1.57 -9.45
CA ARG A 51 4.75 -2.24 -9.86
C ARG A 51 5.97 -1.59 -9.26
N GLY A 52 7.02 -2.40 -9.02
CA GLY A 52 8.24 -1.90 -8.40
C GLY A 52 7.99 -1.34 -6.99
N PHE A 53 7.00 -1.89 -6.29
CA PHE A 53 6.53 -1.35 -5.02
C PHE A 53 7.65 -1.35 -3.98
N HIS A 54 7.94 -0.16 -3.47
CA HIS A 54 8.81 0.09 -2.34
C HIS A 54 8.02 0.74 -1.22
N ILE A 55 8.22 0.28 0.00
CA ILE A 55 7.68 0.89 1.22
C ILE A 55 8.81 1.18 2.20
N GLN A 56 8.77 2.34 2.84
CA GLN A 56 9.69 2.75 3.90
C GLN A 56 8.87 3.40 5.01
N GLY A 57 9.13 3.02 6.26
CA GLY A 57 8.64 3.78 7.42
C GLY A 57 9.65 4.86 7.76
N GLU A 58 9.19 6.10 7.94
CA GLU A 58 10.05 7.19 8.45
C GLU A 58 10.23 7.06 9.96
N ASP A 59 9.12 6.84 10.68
CA ASP A 59 9.09 6.71 12.15
C ASP A 59 8.59 5.33 12.61
N ILE A 60 8.51 4.36 11.69
CA ILE A 60 7.97 3.02 11.96
C ILE A 60 9.08 1.98 11.78
N LEU A 61 9.34 1.17 12.81
CA LEU A 61 10.39 0.15 12.73
C LEU A 61 9.99 -1.01 11.81
N MET A 62 10.99 -1.70 11.31
CA MET A 62 10.80 -2.93 10.55
C MET A 62 10.00 -3.95 11.40
N ASN A 63 8.88 -4.43 10.84
CA ASN A 63 7.88 -5.34 11.45
C ASN A 63 6.79 -4.71 12.33
N ASP A 64 6.81 -3.40 12.59
CA ASP A 64 5.70 -2.73 13.29
C ASP A 64 4.45 -2.63 12.41
N LEU A 65 4.66 -2.56 11.09
CA LEU A 65 3.64 -2.76 10.05
C LEU A 65 3.30 -4.24 9.90
N GLY A 66 2.61 -4.79 10.90
CA GLY A 66 2.07 -6.14 10.84
C GLY A 66 1.08 -6.34 9.68
N ALA A 67 0.92 -7.58 9.22
CA ALA A 67 0.10 -7.93 8.06
C ALA A 67 -1.35 -7.41 8.12
N HIS A 68 -1.94 -7.36 9.33
CA HIS A 68 -3.28 -6.81 9.54
C HIS A 68 -3.36 -5.31 9.21
N ARG A 69 -2.35 -4.52 9.62
CA ARG A 69 -2.31 -3.07 9.37
C ARG A 69 -2.12 -2.78 7.89
N LEU A 70 -1.21 -3.51 7.23
CA LEU A 70 -1.01 -3.42 5.79
C LEU A 70 -2.28 -3.77 5.01
N ARG A 71 -3.04 -4.77 5.46
CA ARG A 71 -4.33 -5.10 4.85
C ARG A 71 -5.36 -3.99 5.01
N ASN A 72 -5.46 -3.37 6.18
CA ASN A 72 -6.36 -2.23 6.37
C ASN A 72 -5.96 -1.05 5.48
N LEU A 73 -4.66 -0.78 5.35
CA LEU A 73 -4.17 0.27 4.46
C LEU A 73 -4.49 -0.02 2.99
N ALA A 74 -4.34 -1.28 2.56
CA ALA A 74 -4.74 -1.71 1.22
C ALA A 74 -6.25 -1.53 0.99
N GLU A 75 -7.10 -1.84 1.98
CA GLU A 75 -8.55 -1.63 1.89
C GLU A 75 -8.91 -0.14 1.77
N ILE A 76 -8.26 0.74 2.53
CA ILE A 76 -8.45 2.19 2.43
C ILE A 76 -7.97 2.70 1.06
N ALA A 77 -6.78 2.29 0.61
CA ALA A 77 -6.25 2.70 -0.69
C ALA A 77 -7.15 2.25 -1.85
N MET A 78 -7.77 1.05 -1.78
CA MET A 78 -8.74 0.61 -2.78
C MET A 78 -10.00 1.47 -2.79
N GLU A 79 -10.42 2.01 -1.65
CA GLU A 79 -11.57 2.92 -1.56
C GLU A 79 -11.26 4.29 -2.15
N GLU A 80 -10.13 4.88 -1.78
CA GLU A 80 -9.68 6.18 -2.30
C GLU A 80 -9.44 6.15 -3.82
N MET A 81 -8.98 5.01 -4.33
CA MET A 81 -8.72 4.82 -5.77
C MET A 81 -9.91 4.22 -6.53
N GLU A 82 -11.04 4.02 -5.84
CA GLU A 82 -12.28 3.45 -6.40
C GLU A 82 -12.07 2.12 -7.17
N CYS A 83 -11.18 1.26 -6.68
CA CYS A 83 -10.86 -0.03 -7.32
C CYS A 83 -11.34 -1.24 -6.50
N HIS A 84 -11.52 -2.38 -7.17
CA HIS A 84 -11.98 -3.62 -6.54
C HIS A 84 -10.83 -4.55 -6.18
N GLU A 85 -9.73 -4.47 -6.93
CA GLU A 85 -8.52 -5.24 -6.70
C GLU A 85 -7.29 -4.32 -6.61
N LEU A 86 -6.40 -4.63 -5.67
CA LEU A 86 -5.08 -4.03 -5.57
C LEU A 86 -4.03 -5.14 -5.68
N VAL A 87 -3.15 -5.03 -6.66
CA VAL A 87 -2.06 -5.98 -6.90
C VAL A 87 -0.74 -5.28 -6.64
N VAL A 88 -0.02 -5.74 -5.62
CA VAL A 88 1.28 -5.19 -5.22
C VAL A 88 2.39 -6.10 -5.71
N GLU A 89 3.21 -5.58 -6.62
CA GLU A 89 4.39 -6.27 -7.16
C GLU A 89 5.64 -5.60 -6.58
N GLY A 90 6.24 -6.24 -5.58
CA GLY A 90 7.42 -5.70 -4.89
C GLY A 90 8.61 -5.51 -5.83
N ALA A 91 9.37 -4.44 -5.62
CA ALA A 91 10.65 -4.23 -6.30
C ALA A 91 11.61 -5.40 -6.05
N VAL A 92 12.53 -5.62 -7.00
CA VAL A 92 13.60 -6.62 -6.83
C VAL A 92 14.40 -6.26 -5.58
N ARG A 93 14.52 -7.20 -4.63
CA ARG A 93 15.29 -6.95 -3.41
C ARG A 93 16.74 -6.66 -3.78
N THR A 94 17.20 -5.44 -3.50
CA THR A 94 18.58 -5.02 -3.69
C THR A 94 19.45 -5.30 -2.46
N THR A 95 18.83 -5.48 -1.29
CA THR A 95 19.50 -5.73 0.01
C THR A 95 18.85 -6.89 0.79
N GLY A 96 19.61 -7.47 1.74
CA GLY A 96 19.15 -8.55 2.63
C GLY A 96 19.12 -9.97 2.01
N ALA A 97 18.50 -10.91 2.71
CA ALA A 97 18.35 -12.30 2.26
C ALA A 97 17.40 -12.40 1.04
N GLY A 98 17.84 -13.10 -0.02
CA GLY A 98 17.08 -13.23 -1.27
C GLY A 98 17.25 -12.05 -2.24
N ARG A 99 18.44 -11.43 -2.28
CA ARG A 99 18.85 -10.45 -3.28
C ARG A 99 18.63 -10.99 -4.71
N GLY A 100 18.02 -10.17 -5.58
CA GLY A 100 17.66 -10.56 -6.95
C GLY A 100 16.34 -11.32 -7.12
N ARG A 101 15.63 -11.65 -6.02
CA ARG A 101 14.32 -12.28 -6.07
C ARG A 101 13.22 -11.24 -6.15
N THR A 102 12.34 -11.36 -7.15
CA THR A 102 11.07 -10.65 -7.19
C THR A 102 10.09 -11.34 -6.23
N LEU A 103 9.47 -10.56 -5.34
CA LEU A 103 8.41 -11.08 -4.48
C LEU A 103 7.22 -11.50 -5.34
N ARG A 104 6.53 -12.58 -4.95
CA ARG A 104 5.28 -12.93 -5.62
C ARG A 104 4.29 -11.77 -5.44
N PRO A 105 3.53 -11.42 -6.48
CA PRO A 105 2.51 -10.39 -6.36
C PRO A 105 1.57 -10.70 -5.20
N ILE A 106 1.29 -9.70 -4.37
CA ILE A 106 0.29 -9.80 -3.29
C ILE A 106 -0.99 -9.17 -3.83
N ARG A 107 -2.08 -9.94 -3.81
CA ARG A 107 -3.40 -9.46 -4.25
C ARG A 107 -4.29 -9.22 -3.05
N PHE A 108 -4.86 -8.01 -3.00
CA PHE A 108 -5.96 -7.66 -2.14
C PHE A 108 -7.21 -7.52 -2.99
N THR A 109 -8.33 -8.01 -2.47
CA THR A 109 -9.65 -7.83 -3.06
C THR A 109 -10.52 -7.15 -2.03
N ARG A 110 -11.38 -6.23 -2.47
CA ARG A 110 -12.38 -5.63 -1.60
C ARG A 110 -13.20 -6.76 -0.96
N ARG A 111 -13.39 -6.70 0.36
CA ARG A 111 -14.42 -7.53 0.97
C ARG A 111 -15.73 -6.88 0.58
N ASP A 112 -16.57 -7.59 -0.17
CA ASP A 112 -17.98 -7.23 -0.27
C ASP A 112 -18.55 -7.35 1.14
N ILE A 113 -18.55 -6.24 1.88
CA ILE A 113 -19.37 -6.11 3.07
C ILE A 113 -20.75 -5.81 2.50
N PRO A 114 -21.73 -6.73 2.58
CA PRO A 114 -23.08 -6.43 2.12
C PRO A 114 -23.54 -5.18 2.86
N ALA A 115 -23.98 -4.17 2.13
CA ALA A 115 -24.68 -3.04 2.72
C ALA A 115 -25.96 -3.60 3.36
N PHE A 116 -25.97 -3.69 4.68
CA PHE A 116 -27.17 -3.95 5.48
C PHE A 116 -27.67 -2.63 6.04
#